data_AF-A0A963Q2F1-F1
#
_entry.id   AF-A0A963Q2F1-F1
#
_cell.length_a   1.000
_cell.length_b   1.000
_cell.length_c   1.000
_cell.angle_alpha   90.00
_cell.angle_beta   90.00
_cell.angle_gamma   90.00
#
_symmetry.space_group_name_H-M   'P 1'
#
loop_
_entity.id
_entity.type
_entity.pdbx_description
1 polymer ?
#
loop_
_entity_poly.entity_id
_entity_poly.type
_entity_poly.pdbx_seq_one_letter_code
_entity_poly.pdbx_strand_id
1 'polypeptide(L)'
;MKPETAAQPASPSTQPACDVLVIGGGPAGSTVSTLLARRGHDVVMVEKDQHPRFHIGESLLPANLPLFDELGVGEQVRAIGMMKWGAEFESPWHAHQQAFTFAEAWNKEQPHAYQVRRSEFDEILLRNAE
;
A
#
# COMPACT_ATOMS: atom_id res chain seq x y z
N MET A 1 7.18 -16.41 -59.11
CA MET A 1 6.16 -15.65 -58.34
C MET A 1 5.82 -16.45 -57.10
N LYS A 2 6.23 -16.00 -55.91
CA LYS A 2 5.79 -16.60 -54.64
C LYS A 2 4.41 -16.04 -54.30
N PRO A 3 3.47 -16.83 -53.76
CA PRO A 3 2.19 -16.30 -53.32
C PRO A 3 2.41 -15.41 -52.10
N GLU A 4 1.79 -14.22 -52.10
CA GLU A 4 1.70 -13.34 -50.95
C GLU A 4 0.83 -14.03 -49.88
N THR A 5 1.41 -14.25 -48.71
CA THR A 5 0.67 -14.67 -47.52
C THR A 5 -0.22 -13.51 -47.08
N ALA A 6 -1.52 -13.62 -47.32
CA ALA A 6 -2.49 -12.67 -46.79
C ALA A 6 -2.41 -12.65 -45.25
N ALA A 7 -2.16 -11.48 -44.68
CA ALA A 7 -2.19 -11.27 -43.24
C ALA A 7 -3.61 -11.54 -42.71
N GLN A 8 -3.72 -12.44 -41.73
CA GLN A 8 -4.98 -12.67 -41.02
C GLN A 8 -5.40 -11.41 -40.26
N PRO A 9 -6.69 -11.04 -40.27
CA PRO A 9 -7.17 -9.92 -39.47
C PRO A 9 -6.99 -10.27 -37.98
N ALA A 10 -6.34 -9.36 -37.24
CA ALA A 10 -6.18 -9.48 -35.80
C ALA A 10 -7.56 -9.59 -35.14
N SER A 11 -7.77 -10.62 -34.33
CA SER A 11 -8.96 -10.75 -33.49
C SER A 11 -9.08 -9.52 -32.57
N PRO A 12 -10.28 -8.99 -32.30
CA PRO A 12 -10.41 -7.85 -31.38
C PRO A 12 -9.83 -8.26 -30.03
N SER A 13 -8.75 -7.61 -29.62
CA SER A 13 -8.12 -7.83 -28.33
C SER A 13 -9.14 -7.45 -27.26
N THR A 14 -9.69 -8.44 -26.56
CA THR A 14 -10.54 -8.26 -25.37
C THR A 14 -9.68 -7.86 -24.17
N GLN A 15 -8.72 -6.96 -24.37
CA GLN A 15 -8.03 -6.36 -23.25
C GLN A 15 -9.02 -5.38 -22.61
N PRO A 16 -9.25 -5.47 -21.29
CA PRO A 16 -10.04 -4.46 -20.60
C PRO A 16 -9.38 -3.11 -20.88
N ALA A 17 -10.13 -2.23 -21.53
CA ALA A 17 -9.75 -0.83 -21.63
C ALA A 17 -9.91 -0.24 -20.23
N CYS A 18 -8.87 0.39 -19.71
CA CYS A 18 -8.90 1.12 -18.44
C CYS A 18 -8.19 2.46 -18.64
N ASP A 19 -8.49 3.43 -17.78
CA ASP A 19 -7.78 4.71 -17.74
C ASP A 19 -6.38 4.54 -17.14
N VAL A 20 -6.25 3.66 -16.13
CA VAL A 20 -5.02 3.44 -15.39
C VAL A 20 -4.80 1.95 -15.11
N LEU A 21 -3.63 1.45 -15.50
CA LEU A 21 -3.13 0.14 -15.12
C LEU A 21 -2.12 0.26 -13.97
N VAL A 22 -2.44 -0.30 -12.81
CA VAL A 22 -1.57 -0.35 -11.63
C VAL A 22 -0.91 -1.73 -11.55
N ILE A 23 0.41 -1.77 -11.44
CA ILE A 23 1.19 -3.02 -11.34
C ILE A 23 1.67 -3.18 -9.89
N GLY A 24 1.14 -4.18 -9.19
CA GLY A 24 1.42 -4.52 -7.80
C GLY A 24 0.28 -4.13 -6.85
N GLY A 25 -0.20 -5.08 -6.05
CA GLY A 25 -1.25 -4.97 -5.04
C GLY A 25 -0.71 -4.79 -3.61
N GLY A 26 0.49 -4.21 -3.47
CA GLY A 26 1.02 -3.78 -2.18
C GLY A 26 0.46 -2.43 -1.72
N PRO A 27 0.94 -1.87 -0.59
CA PRO A 27 0.36 -0.66 0.00
C PRO A 27 0.22 0.52 -0.95
N ALA A 28 1.23 0.77 -1.79
CA ALA A 28 1.20 1.85 -2.77
C ALA A 28 0.15 1.62 -3.87
N GLY A 29 0.10 0.41 -4.43
CA GLY A 29 -0.80 0.07 -5.53
C GLY A 29 -2.27 0.07 -5.11
N SER A 30 -2.58 -0.54 -3.96
CA SER A 30 -3.95 -0.56 -3.44
C SER A 30 -4.42 0.85 -3.02
N THR A 31 -3.51 1.66 -2.45
CA THR A 31 -3.80 3.06 -2.11
C THR A 31 -4.13 3.88 -3.35
N VAL A 32 -3.27 3.88 -4.36
CA VAL A 32 -3.49 4.68 -5.56
C VAL A 32 -4.72 4.20 -6.34
N SER A 33 -4.94 2.89 -6.41
CA SER A 33 -6.11 2.31 -7.08
C SER A 33 -7.41 2.76 -6.41
N THR A 34 -7.49 2.68 -5.07
CA THR A 34 -8.64 3.18 -4.30
C THR A 34 -8.89 4.66 -4.57
N LEU A 35 -7.84 5.48 -4.49
CA LEU A 35 -7.96 6.94 -4.61
C LEU A 35 -8.34 7.39 -6.03
N LEU A 36 -7.87 6.69 -7.07
CA LEU A 36 -8.24 6.96 -8.45
C LEU A 36 -9.65 6.46 -8.79
N ALA A 37 -10.01 5.26 -8.35
CA ALA A 37 -11.35 4.73 -8.53
C ALA A 37 -12.41 5.63 -7.88
N ARG A 38 -12.15 6.15 -6.66
CA ARG A 38 -13.02 7.14 -6.00
C ARG A 38 -13.15 8.47 -6.73
N ARG A 39 -12.20 8.80 -7.61
CA ARG A 39 -12.25 9.98 -8.49
C ARG A 39 -12.95 9.68 -9.83
N GLY A 40 -13.46 8.46 -10.03
CA GLY A 40 -14.23 8.06 -11.20
C GLY A 40 -13.39 7.53 -12.37
N HIS A 41 -12.13 7.20 -12.15
CA HIS A 41 -11.28 6.55 -13.16
C HIS A 41 -11.53 5.04 -13.21
N ASP A 42 -11.47 4.46 -14.42
CA ASP A 42 -11.43 3.00 -14.59
C ASP A 42 -10.00 2.49 -14.32
N VAL A 43 -9.83 1.76 -13.22
CA VAL A 43 -8.53 1.31 -12.74
C VAL A 43 -8.47 -0.21 -12.75
N VAL A 44 -7.50 -0.76 -13.47
CA VAL A 44 -7.17 -2.19 -13.40
C VAL A 44 -5.89 -2.33 -12.59
N MET A 45 -5.93 -3.13 -11.53
CA MET A 45 -4.74 -3.49 -10.75
C MET A 45 -4.39 -4.96 -10.99
N VAL A 46 -3.11 -5.22 -11.24
CA VAL A 46 -2.59 -6.59 -11.39
C VAL A 46 -1.54 -6.87 -10.33
N GLU A 47 -1.69 -7.97 -9.60
CA GLU A 47 -0.73 -8.45 -8.60
C GLU A 47 -0.28 -9.86 -8.98
N LYS A 48 1.01 -10.14 -8.78
CA LYS A 48 1.63 -11.42 -9.15
C LYS A 48 1.36 -12.50 -8.10
N ASP A 49 1.39 -12.13 -6.83
CA ASP A 49 1.30 -13.03 -5.69
C ASP A 49 -0.16 -13.11 -5.17
N GLN A 50 -0.53 -14.23 -4.56
CA GLN A 50 -1.82 -14.33 -3.87
C GLN A 50 -1.70 -13.80 -2.45
N HIS A 51 -2.58 -12.88 -2.05
CA HIS A 51 -2.65 -12.40 -0.68
C HIS A 51 -3.52 -13.33 0.19
N PRO A 52 -3.28 -13.39 1.52
CA PRO A 52 -2.24 -12.70 2.27
C PRO A 52 -0.85 -13.30 2.00
N ARG A 53 0.17 -12.46 1.82
CA ARG A 53 1.55 -12.87 1.50
C ARG A 53 2.58 -12.25 2.43
N PHE A 54 3.76 -12.87 2.54
CA PHE A 54 4.86 -12.32 3.31
C PHE A 54 5.51 -11.11 2.60
N HIS A 55 5.86 -10.07 3.36
CA HIS A 55 6.67 -8.94 2.91
C HIS A 55 7.34 -8.27 4.12
N ILE A 56 8.51 -7.66 3.95
CA ILE A 56 9.17 -6.85 4.98
C ILE A 56 8.69 -5.39 4.95
N GLY A 57 8.74 -4.68 6.08
CA GLY A 57 8.36 -3.26 6.19
C GLY A 57 7.20 -3.02 7.15
N GLU A 58 7.31 -3.58 8.35
CA GLU A 58 6.27 -3.66 9.38
C GLU A 58 6.09 -2.35 10.17
N SER A 59 7.11 -1.50 10.19
CA SER A 59 7.20 -0.31 11.03
C SER A 59 6.63 0.93 10.34
N LEU A 60 5.37 1.25 10.61
CA LEU A 60 4.67 2.40 10.02
C LEU A 60 5.01 3.71 10.76
N LEU A 61 4.58 4.83 10.20
CA LEU A 61 4.80 6.17 10.75
C LEU A 61 3.47 6.89 11.01
N PRO A 62 3.45 7.90 11.90
CA PRO A 62 2.22 8.62 12.23
C PRO A 62 1.51 9.15 10.98
N ALA A 63 2.26 9.73 10.02
CA ALA A 63 1.71 10.29 8.78
C ALA A 63 0.88 9.32 7.93
N ASN A 64 0.92 8.01 8.20
CA ASN A 64 0.03 7.04 7.57
C ASN A 64 -1.40 7.07 8.13
N LEU A 65 -1.62 7.51 9.37
CA LEU A 65 -2.93 7.44 10.04
C LEU A 65 -4.03 8.22 9.29
N PRO A 66 -3.83 9.49 8.87
CA PRO A 66 -4.86 10.24 8.16
C PRO A 66 -5.13 9.65 6.78
N LEU A 67 -4.13 9.02 6.16
CA LEU A 67 -4.30 8.31 4.90
C LEU A 67 -5.18 7.07 5.09
N PHE A 68 -5.02 6.32 6.19
CA PHE A 68 -5.89 5.18 6.48
C PHE A 68 -7.33 5.63 6.78
N ASP A 69 -7.51 6.77 7.42
CA ASP A 69 -8.82 7.39 7.62
C ASP A 69 -9.44 7.84 6.29
N GLU A 70 -8.67 8.49 5.41
CA GLU A 70 -9.10 8.85 4.06
C GLU A 70 -9.49 7.61 3.24
N LEU A 71 -8.71 6.54 3.31
CA LEU A 71 -8.99 5.27 2.65
C LEU A 71 -10.20 4.54 3.25
N GLY A 72 -10.58 4.84 4.50
CA GLY A 72 -11.69 4.18 5.20
C GLY A 72 -11.31 2.86 5.89
N VAL A 73 -10.01 2.60 6.05
CA VAL A 73 -9.47 1.34 6.62
C VAL A 73 -8.86 1.54 8.01
N GLY A 74 -8.90 2.76 8.57
CA GLY A 74 -8.25 3.12 9.84
C GLY A 74 -8.55 2.17 11.00
N GLU A 75 -9.83 1.80 11.18
CA GLU A 75 -10.22 0.86 12.25
C GLU A 75 -9.75 -0.58 12.01
N GLN A 76 -9.70 -1.03 10.76
CA GLN A 76 -9.17 -2.37 10.44
C GLN A 76 -7.66 -2.44 10.70
N VAL A 77 -6.92 -1.39 10.30
CA VAL A 77 -5.48 -1.28 10.58
C VAL A 77 -5.23 -1.17 12.09
N ARG A 78 -6.03 -0.39 12.82
CA ARG A 78 -5.98 -0.31 14.29
C ARG A 78 -6.18 -1.68 14.94
N ALA A 79 -7.11 -2.49 14.45
CA ALA A 79 -7.43 -3.79 15.02
C ALA A 79 -6.27 -4.80 14.94
N ILE A 80 -5.43 -4.71 13.90
CA ILE A 80 -4.25 -5.59 13.72
C ILE A 80 -2.94 -4.95 14.19
N GLY A 81 -2.94 -3.64 14.41
CA GLY A 81 -1.74 -2.86 14.67
C GLY A 81 -1.28 -2.96 16.12
N MET A 82 -0.01 -3.29 16.33
CA MET A 82 0.64 -3.09 17.62
C MET A 82 1.07 -1.63 17.76
N MET A 83 0.71 -0.98 18.86
CA MET A 83 1.02 0.43 19.09
C MET A 83 2.52 0.74 19.01
N LYS A 84 2.88 1.80 18.28
CA LYS A 84 4.24 2.34 18.14
C LYS A 84 4.25 3.81 18.57
N TRP A 85 4.83 4.08 19.74
CA TRP A 85 4.86 5.44 20.31
C TRP A 85 6.02 6.31 19.84
N GLY A 86 7.02 5.72 19.19
CA GLY A 86 8.23 6.43 18.82
C GLY A 86 9.25 5.55 18.12
N ALA A 87 10.49 6.03 18.12
CA ALA A 87 11.66 5.31 17.67
C ALA A 87 12.80 5.52 18.67
N GLU A 88 13.62 4.50 18.86
CA GLU A 88 14.77 4.55 19.74
C GLU A 88 16.02 4.12 18.97
N PHE A 89 17.11 4.84 19.19
CA PHE A 89 18.38 4.60 18.57
C PHE A 89 19.43 4.36 19.66
N GLU A 90 20.03 3.19 19.62
CA GLU A 90 21.13 2.79 20.49
C GLU A 90 22.40 2.64 19.65
N SER A 91 23.46 3.36 20.05
CA SER A 91 24.75 3.24 19.36
C SER A 91 25.60 2.17 20.04
N PRO A 92 26.11 1.15 19.33
CA PRO A 92 27.01 0.17 19.92
C PRO A 92 28.41 0.76 20.20
N TRP A 93 28.70 1.99 19.74
CA TRP A 93 30.00 2.65 19.90
C TRP A 93 30.00 3.79 20.92
N HIS A 94 28.83 4.23 21.37
CA HIS A 94 28.70 5.36 22.30
C HIS A 94 27.80 4.96 23.45
N ALA A 95 28.07 5.44 24.66
CA ALA A 95 27.21 5.21 25.84
C ALA A 95 25.92 6.06 25.79
N HIS A 96 25.39 6.33 24.59
CA HIS A 96 24.26 7.21 24.37
C HIS A 96 23.13 6.47 23.66
N GLN A 97 21.94 6.62 24.23
CA GLN A 97 20.66 6.17 23.69
C GLN A 97 19.80 7.40 23.47
N GLN A 98 19.12 7.45 22.33
CA GLN A 98 18.23 8.54 21.99
C GLN A 98 16.86 7.99 21.63
N ALA A 99 15.84 8.40 22.40
CA ALA A 99 14.46 8.07 22.14
C ALA A 99 13.73 9.30 21.58
N PHE A 100 12.91 9.08 20.55
CA PHE A 100 12.05 10.08 19.95
C PHE A 100 10.60 9.64 20.11
N THR A 101 9.85 10.34 20.95
CA THR A 101 8.41 10.10 21.13
C THR A 101 7.63 10.86 20.06
N PHE A 102 6.70 10.20 19.37
CA PHE A 102 5.90 10.87 18.33
C PHE A 102 5.00 11.96 18.89
N ALA A 103 4.54 11.85 20.14
CA ALA A 103 3.79 12.90 20.82
C ALA A 103 4.58 14.22 21.01
N GLU A 104 5.91 14.16 20.93
CA GLU A 104 6.82 15.31 21.08
C GLU A 104 7.32 15.83 19.73
N ALA A 105 6.90 15.21 18.62
CA ALA A 105 7.23 15.65 17.28
C ALA A 105 6.62 17.02 16.95
N TRP A 106 7.05 17.59 15.82
CA TRP A 106 6.55 18.89 15.36
C TRP A 106 5.03 18.90 15.15
N ASN A 107 4.50 17.89 14.45
CA ASN A 107 3.06 17.64 14.37
C ASN A 107 2.65 16.70 15.51
N LYS A 108 1.86 17.21 16.45
CA LYS A 108 1.42 16.51 17.66
C LYS A 108 0.05 15.86 17.54
N GLU A 109 -0.64 16.04 16.41
CA GLU A 109 -1.99 15.50 16.18
C GLU A 109 -2.00 13.96 16.14
N GLN A 110 -0.86 13.36 15.80
CA GLN A 110 -0.71 11.91 15.63
C GLN A 110 0.43 11.41 16.52
N PRO A 111 0.16 11.12 17.80
CA PRO A 111 1.20 10.81 18.79
C PRO A 111 1.70 9.36 18.72
N HIS A 112 1.32 8.61 17.69
CA HIS A 112 1.63 7.19 17.54
C HIS A 112 1.55 6.73 16.08
N ALA A 113 1.96 5.50 15.86
CA ALA A 113 1.77 4.72 14.65
C ALA A 113 1.52 3.25 15.02
N TYR A 114 1.61 2.35 14.04
CA TYR A 114 1.50 0.90 14.27
C TYR A 114 2.72 0.14 13.75
N GLN A 115 3.04 -0.95 14.43
CA GLN A 115 3.77 -2.08 13.87
C GLN A 115 2.73 -3.08 13.35
N VAL A 116 2.88 -3.56 12.13
CA VAL A 116 1.90 -4.45 11.48
C VAL A 116 2.57 -5.68 10.89
N ARG A 117 1.88 -6.81 10.89
CA ARG A 117 2.26 -7.92 10.03
C ARG A 117 1.83 -7.60 8.60
N ARG A 118 2.80 -7.50 7.68
CA ARG A 118 2.54 -7.08 6.29
C ARG A 118 1.53 -7.95 5.55
N SER A 119 1.45 -9.24 5.86
CA SER A 119 0.46 -10.12 5.22
C SER A 119 -0.98 -9.73 5.53
N GLU A 120 -1.26 -9.21 6.73
CA GLU A 120 -2.60 -8.78 7.14
C GLU A 120 -2.86 -7.33 6.70
N PHE A 121 -1.85 -6.46 6.84
CA PHE A 121 -1.94 -5.06 6.42
C PHE A 121 -2.17 -4.90 4.91
N ASP A 122 -1.38 -5.61 4.10
CA ASP A 122 -1.51 -5.53 2.64
C ASP A 122 -2.85 -6.11 2.16
N GLU A 123 -3.36 -7.15 2.83
CA GLU A 123 -4.67 -7.75 2.52
C GLU A 123 -5.82 -6.77 2.81
N ILE A 124 -5.77 -6.04 3.93
CA ILE A 124 -6.77 -4.99 4.24
C ILE A 124 -6.77 -3.93 3.14
N LEU A 125 -5.59 -3.46 2.74
CA LEU A 125 -5.49 -2.44 1.69
C LEU A 125 -5.94 -2.97 0.33
N LEU A 126 -5.54 -4.19 -0.03
CA LEU A 126 -5.91 -4.82 -1.29
C LEU A 126 -7.43 -4.99 -1.41
N ARG A 127 -8.08 -5.56 -0.39
CA ARG A 127 -9.54 -5.73 -0.36
C ARG A 127 -10.31 -4.41 -0.40
N ASN A 128 -9.74 -3.34 0.14
CA ASN A 128 -10.35 -2.00 0.05
C ASN A 128 -10.30 -1.41 -1.36
N ALA A 129 -9.44 -1.93 -2.23
CA ALA A 129 -9.29 -1.51 -3.62
C ALA A 129 -10.09 -2.38 -4.62
N GLU A 130 -10.78 -3.42 -4.14
CA GLU A 130 -11.73 -4.26 -4.91
C GLU A 130 -13.11 -3.59 -5.01
#